data_AF-D8PPT2-F1
#
_entry.id   AF-D8PPT2-F1
#
_cell.length_a   1.000
_cell.length_b   1.000
_cell.length_c   1.000
_cell.angle_alpha   90.00
_cell.angle_beta   90.00
_cell.angle_gamma   90.00
#
_symmetry.space_group_name_H-M   'P 1'
#
loop_
_entity.id
_entity.type
_entity.pdbx_description
1 polymer ?
#
loop_
_entity_poly.entity_id
_entity_poly.type
_entity_poly.pdbx_seq_one_letter_code
_entity_poly.pdbx_strand_id
1 'polypeptide(L)'
;MSLTDPPMQEVQTLLQALQPHAEEFGFFLHWGRFCQHIAGVSPPAPVLRMSVYVWGAHLRGPSSSTLHEADFLQRALSYTTLPPEEHLNEVVEVAQAHVLLSTYFFRQDRVTEGHYHLGIAVSLVMAVRMHKVGPVSVGGVSTGSTQPVGQVDEGERIRAFWTVFFLSTCWSASSNLGSAITSDNGAQVDAPWPLEMSQYGRTPAKRS
;
A
#
# COMPACT_ATOMS: atom_id res chain seq x y z
N MET A 1 28.09 -3.68 1.25
CA MET A 1 28.18 -2.55 2.20
C MET A 1 26.82 -2.45 2.86
N SER A 2 26.72 -2.65 4.19
CA SER A 2 25.42 -2.54 4.87
C SER A 2 25.01 -1.07 4.87
N LEU A 3 24.06 -0.70 4.01
CA LEU A 3 23.54 0.67 3.95
C LEU A 3 22.64 0.87 5.17
N THR A 4 23.14 1.64 6.14
CA THR A 4 22.41 2.07 7.32
C THR A 4 21.14 2.82 6.93
N ASP A 5 20.12 2.77 7.79
CA ASP A 5 18.91 3.55 7.58
C ASP A 5 19.22 5.07 7.52
N PRO A 6 18.50 5.83 6.67
CA PRO A 6 18.70 7.26 6.55
C PRO A 6 18.48 7.97 7.90
N PRO A 7 19.21 9.06 8.19
CA PRO A 7 18.96 9.87 9.38
C PRO A 7 17.53 10.44 9.34
N MET A 8 16.93 10.64 10.51
CA MET A 8 15.52 11.05 10.63
C MET A 8 15.21 12.37 9.90
N GLN A 9 16.17 13.29 9.81
CA GLN A 9 16.02 14.53 9.04
C GLN A 9 15.85 14.27 7.53
N GLU A 10 16.59 13.30 6.98
CA GLU A 10 16.45 12.89 5.58
C GLU A 10 15.11 12.18 5.37
N VAL A 11 14.71 11.30 6.29
CA VAL A 11 13.38 10.66 6.30
C VAL A 11 12.27 11.72 6.25
N GLN A 12 12.32 12.74 7.10
CA GLN A 12 11.33 13.82 7.10
C GLN A 12 11.29 14.57 5.77
N THR A 13 12.44 14.80 5.15
CA THR A 13 12.53 15.48 3.85
C THR A 13 11.91 14.63 2.74
N LEU A 14 12.15 13.31 2.74
CA LEU A 14 11.54 12.36 1.80
C LEU A 14 10.02 12.32 1.95
N LEU A 15 9.53 12.27 3.19
CA LEU A 15 8.10 12.28 3.49
C LEU A 15 7.43 13.58 3.03
N GLN A 16 8.06 14.73 3.30
CA GLN A 16 7.56 16.04 2.87
C GLN A 16 7.47 16.15 1.34
N ALA A 17 8.44 15.59 0.61
CA ALA A 17 8.42 15.58 -0.84
C ALA A 17 7.26 14.73 -1.40
N LEU A 18 6.99 13.57 -0.80
CA LEU A 18 5.90 12.68 -1.23
C LEU A 18 4.50 13.18 -0.85
N GLN A 19 4.35 13.78 0.33
CA GLN A 19 3.05 14.14 0.91
C GLN A 19 2.04 14.76 -0.07
N PRO A 20 2.37 15.81 -0.85
CA PRO A 20 1.39 16.44 -1.75
C PRO A 20 0.91 15.54 -2.89
N HIS A 21 1.65 14.48 -3.24
CA HIS A 21 1.36 13.58 -4.35
C HIS A 21 0.93 12.17 -3.90
N ALA A 22 0.90 11.93 -2.59
CA ALA A 22 0.76 10.58 -2.04
C ALA A 22 -0.51 9.88 -2.56
N GLU A 23 -1.67 10.54 -2.50
CA GLU A 23 -2.94 9.96 -2.96
C GLU A 23 -2.94 9.70 -4.49
N GLU A 24 -2.36 10.61 -5.28
CA GLU A 24 -2.24 10.45 -6.74
C GLU A 24 -1.42 9.22 -7.13
N PHE A 25 -0.44 8.85 -6.28
CA PHE A 25 0.38 7.65 -6.48
C PHE A 25 -0.21 6.38 -5.85
N GLY A 26 -1.44 6.47 -5.33
CA GLY A 26 -2.16 5.35 -4.74
C GLY A 26 -1.86 5.11 -3.25
N PHE A 27 -1.39 6.13 -2.53
CA PHE A 27 -1.28 6.06 -1.08
C PHE A 27 -2.67 6.10 -0.42
N PHE A 28 -3.09 4.97 0.13
CA PHE A 28 -4.39 4.76 0.75
C PHE A 28 -4.37 4.71 2.28
N LEU A 29 -3.21 4.54 2.92
CA LEU A 29 -3.06 4.56 4.38
C LEU A 29 -3.30 5.95 4.98
N HIS A 30 -3.59 6.02 6.28
CA HIS A 30 -3.67 7.28 7.00
C HIS A 30 -2.29 7.93 7.16
N TRP A 31 -2.01 8.96 6.37
CA TRP A 31 -0.72 9.68 6.35
C TRP A 31 -0.19 10.06 7.74
N GLY A 32 -1.01 10.68 8.59
CA GLY A 32 -0.59 11.08 9.94
C GLY A 32 -0.14 9.93 10.84
N ARG A 33 -0.90 8.82 10.87
CA ARG A 33 -0.55 7.60 11.60
C ARG A 33 0.70 6.96 11.01
N PHE A 34 0.80 6.90 9.69
CA PHE A 34 1.98 6.38 9.00
C PHE A 34 3.26 7.17 9.39
N CYS A 35 3.23 8.50 9.37
CA CYS A 35 4.37 9.31 9.79
C CYS A 35 4.75 9.10 11.26
N GLN A 36 3.76 8.95 12.15
CA GLN A 36 3.99 8.62 13.56
C GLN A 36 4.62 7.24 13.72
N HIS A 37 4.14 6.26 12.95
CA HIS A 37 4.63 4.88 12.96
C HIS A 37 6.08 4.80 12.48
N ILE A 38 6.45 5.54 11.42
CA ILE A 38 7.85 5.66 10.96
C ILE A 38 8.77 6.17 12.06
N ALA A 39 8.32 7.15 12.84
CA ALA A 39 9.10 7.72 13.94
C ALA A 39 9.07 6.88 15.24
N GLY A 40 8.29 5.80 15.24
CA GLY A 40 8.01 4.98 16.42
C GLY A 40 9.03 3.86 16.66
N VAL A 41 8.77 3.09 17.73
CA VAL A 41 9.62 1.96 18.15
C VAL A 41 9.40 0.72 17.27
N SER A 42 8.19 0.56 16.72
CA SER A 42 7.85 -0.49 15.76
C SER A 42 7.54 0.15 14.42
N PRO A 43 8.53 0.30 13.52
CA PRO A 43 8.32 0.99 12.26
C PRO A 43 7.46 0.17 11.28
N PRO A 44 6.90 0.78 10.22
CA PRO A 44 6.12 0.07 9.22
C PRO A 44 6.95 -1.00 8.51
N ALA A 45 6.25 -1.90 7.81
CA ALA A 45 6.79 -2.93 6.95
C ALA A 45 8.01 -2.40 6.16
N PRO A 46 9.17 -3.07 6.20
CA PRO A 46 10.39 -2.57 5.55
C PRO A 46 10.19 -2.26 4.06
N VAL A 47 9.40 -3.08 3.35
CA VAL A 47 9.05 -2.87 1.94
C VAL A 47 8.28 -1.57 1.73
N LEU A 48 7.32 -1.24 2.60
CA LEU A 48 6.56 0.01 2.52
C LEU A 48 7.46 1.22 2.75
N ARG A 49 8.29 1.15 3.80
CA ARG A 49 9.20 2.23 4.16
C ARG A 49 10.15 2.57 3.02
N MET A 50 10.80 1.56 2.44
CA MET A 50 11.72 1.76 1.32
C MET A 50 10.98 2.27 0.08
N SER A 51 9.77 1.77 -0.21
CA SER A 51 8.96 2.24 -1.34
C SER A 51 8.59 3.73 -1.22
N VAL A 52 8.29 4.19 -0.01
CA VAL A 52 8.06 5.62 0.27
C VAL A 52 9.34 6.45 0.09
N TYR A 53 10.48 5.92 0.50
CA TYR A 53 11.78 6.60 0.30
C TYR A 53 12.18 6.68 -1.17
N VAL A 54 11.88 5.67 -1.99
CA VAL A 54 12.04 5.71 -3.45
C VAL A 54 11.28 6.92 -4.01
N TRP A 55 10.00 7.06 -3.69
CA TRP A 55 9.20 8.19 -4.18
C TRP A 55 9.67 9.54 -3.67
N GLY A 56 10.00 9.64 -2.38
CA GLY A 56 10.54 10.87 -1.80
C GLY A 56 11.84 11.28 -2.48
N ALA A 57 12.72 10.33 -2.82
CA ALA A 57 13.97 10.60 -3.53
C ALA A 57 13.71 10.99 -4.99
N HIS A 58 12.84 10.25 -5.67
CA HIS A 58 12.44 10.50 -7.05
C HIS A 58 11.90 11.93 -7.25
N LEU A 59 11.02 12.39 -6.37
CA LEU A 59 10.41 13.72 -6.43
C LEU A 59 11.39 14.86 -6.11
N ARG A 60 12.42 14.59 -5.30
CA ARG A 60 13.48 15.58 -4.98
C ARG A 60 14.47 15.76 -6.12
N GLY A 61 14.60 14.78 -7.00
CA GLY A 61 15.55 14.77 -8.09
C GLY A 61 17.01 14.51 -7.67
N PRO A 62 17.89 14.28 -8.65
CA PRO A 62 19.23 13.69 -8.46
C PRO A 62 20.25 14.59 -7.75
N SER A 63 19.93 15.86 -7.51
CA SER A 63 20.88 16.86 -6.98
C SER A 63 20.84 17.00 -5.45
N SER A 64 19.97 16.26 -4.75
CA SER A 64 19.53 16.62 -3.39
C SER A 64 19.96 15.66 -2.26
N SER A 65 20.47 14.45 -2.54
CA SER A 65 20.78 13.47 -1.48
C SER A 65 22.07 12.68 -1.69
N THR A 66 22.64 12.23 -0.57
CA THR A 66 23.78 11.29 -0.52
C THR A 66 23.35 9.83 -0.69
N LEU A 67 22.08 9.52 -0.38
CA LEU A 67 21.46 8.21 -0.61
C LEU A 67 20.66 8.24 -1.90
N HIS A 68 20.85 7.24 -2.75
CA HIS A 68 20.29 7.25 -4.09
C HIS A 68 18.93 6.55 -4.14
N GLU A 69 18.01 7.08 -4.94
CA GLU A 69 16.74 6.43 -5.30
C GLU A 69 16.91 4.95 -5.65
N ALA A 70 17.98 4.62 -6.38
CA ALA A 70 18.36 3.27 -6.74
C ALA A 70 18.64 2.36 -5.53
N ASP A 71 19.28 2.88 -4.48
CA ASP A 71 19.59 2.13 -3.25
C ASP A 71 18.29 1.76 -2.51
N PHE A 72 17.39 2.73 -2.36
CA PHE A 72 16.08 2.48 -1.75
C PHE A 72 15.26 1.49 -2.58
N LEU A 73 15.30 1.59 -3.91
CA LEU A 73 14.59 0.68 -4.79
C LEU A 73 15.12 -0.74 -4.67
N GLN A 74 16.44 -0.92 -4.69
CA GLN A 74 17.06 -2.23 -4.50
C GLN A 74 16.66 -2.85 -3.16
N ARG A 75 16.66 -2.06 -2.08
CA ARG A 75 16.23 -2.52 -0.76
C ARG A 75 14.75 -2.89 -0.73
N ALA A 76 13.87 -2.05 -1.29
CA ALA A 76 12.44 -2.34 -1.40
C ALA A 76 12.20 -3.68 -2.09
N LEU A 77 12.85 -3.91 -3.23
CA LEU A 77 12.74 -5.16 -3.98
C LEU A 77 13.25 -6.37 -3.17
N SER A 78 14.33 -6.22 -2.41
CA SER A 78 14.83 -7.31 -1.56
C SER A 78 13.85 -7.72 -0.45
N TYR A 79 13.03 -6.78 0.05
CA TYR A 79 12.00 -7.10 1.02
C TYR A 79 10.76 -7.76 0.40
N THR A 80 10.54 -7.62 -0.92
CA THR A 80 9.42 -8.31 -1.61
C THR A 80 9.60 -9.82 -1.71
N THR A 81 10.83 -10.32 -1.54
CA THR A 81 11.13 -11.76 -1.62
C THR A 81 11.02 -12.48 -0.28
N LEU A 82 10.70 -11.75 0.80
CA LEU A 82 10.54 -12.34 2.12
C LEU A 82 9.25 -13.19 2.22
N PRO A 83 9.21 -14.24 3.07
CA PRO A 83 8.08 -15.15 3.16
C PRO A 83 6.76 -14.44 3.56
N PRO A 84 5.60 -14.84 3.01
CA PRO A 84 4.30 -14.24 3.36
C PRO A 84 3.91 -14.37 4.84
N GLU A 85 4.40 -15.42 5.51
CA GLU A 85 4.13 -15.69 6.94
C GLU A 85 4.66 -14.59 7.86
N GLU A 86 5.70 -13.88 7.44
CA GLU A 86 6.28 -12.76 8.21
C GLU A 86 5.41 -11.50 8.15
N HIS A 87 4.45 -11.42 7.23
CA HIS A 87 3.70 -10.20 6.92
C HIS A 87 2.19 -10.29 7.18
N LEU A 88 1.70 -11.35 7.82
CA LEU A 88 0.25 -11.55 8.00
C LEU A 88 -0.42 -10.42 8.81
N ASN A 89 0.32 -9.75 9.69
CA ASN A 89 -0.16 -8.61 10.45
C ASN A 89 0.01 -7.27 9.69
N GLU A 90 0.78 -7.26 8.60
CA GLU A 90 1.18 -6.07 7.84
C GLU A 90 0.62 -6.09 6.41
N VAL A 91 -0.34 -6.97 6.10
CA VAL A 91 -0.81 -7.18 4.72
C VAL A 91 -1.29 -5.89 4.06
N VAL A 92 -1.93 -4.98 4.81
CA VAL A 92 -2.38 -3.68 4.29
C VAL A 92 -1.17 -2.80 3.92
N GLU A 93 -0.12 -2.80 4.74
CA GLU A 93 1.13 -2.07 4.49
C GLU A 93 1.92 -2.67 3.31
N VAL A 94 1.97 -4.00 3.20
CA VAL A 94 2.61 -4.70 2.09
C VAL A 94 1.85 -4.45 0.78
N ALA A 95 0.51 -4.48 0.80
CA ALA A 95 -0.30 -4.10 -0.35
C ALA A 95 -0.03 -2.64 -0.75
N GLN A 96 0.06 -1.71 0.22
CA GLN A 96 0.41 -0.31 -0.04
C GLN A 96 1.76 -0.18 -0.74
N ALA A 97 2.77 -0.95 -0.29
CA ALA A 97 4.10 -0.94 -0.88
C ALA A 97 4.07 -1.42 -2.34
N HIS A 98 3.33 -2.49 -2.63
CA HIS A 98 3.18 -3.00 -3.99
C HIS A 98 2.43 -2.05 -4.92
N VAL A 99 1.43 -1.32 -4.41
CA VAL A 99 0.79 -0.23 -5.18
C VAL A 99 1.80 0.85 -5.52
N LEU A 100 2.59 1.32 -4.55
CA LEU A 100 3.59 2.36 -4.77
C LEU A 100 4.69 1.92 -5.76
N LEU A 101 5.18 0.68 -5.64
CA LEU A 101 6.17 0.12 -6.57
C LEU A 101 5.59 -0.05 -7.97
N SER A 102 4.36 -0.54 -8.08
CA SER A 102 3.65 -0.68 -9.35
C SER A 102 3.54 0.67 -10.07
N THR A 103 3.01 1.68 -9.38
CA THR A 103 2.90 3.05 -9.90
C THR A 103 4.26 3.63 -10.27
N TYR A 104 5.30 3.37 -9.46
CA TYR A 104 6.66 3.82 -9.75
C TYR A 104 7.18 3.22 -11.07
N PHE A 105 7.09 1.90 -11.23
CA PHE A 105 7.56 1.24 -12.46
C PHE A 105 6.76 1.66 -13.69
N PHE A 106 5.44 1.85 -13.57
CA PHE A 106 4.64 2.40 -14.65
C PHE A 106 5.11 3.80 -15.08
N ARG A 107 5.44 4.68 -14.13
CA ARG A 107 5.99 6.00 -14.45
C ARG A 107 7.37 5.97 -15.10
N GLN A 108 8.14 4.91 -14.85
CA GLN A 108 9.47 4.69 -15.42
C GLN A 108 9.43 3.93 -16.75
N ASP A 109 8.25 3.79 -17.37
CA ASP A 109 8.00 3.00 -18.59
C ASP A 109 8.38 1.50 -18.47
N ARG A 110 8.49 1.00 -17.24
CA ARG A 110 8.78 -0.41 -16.91
C ARG A 110 7.48 -1.18 -16.66
N VAL A 111 6.69 -1.29 -17.72
CA VAL A 111 5.30 -1.77 -17.66
C VAL A 111 5.18 -3.20 -17.11
N THR A 112 6.11 -4.09 -17.46
CA THR A 112 6.10 -5.49 -16.99
C THR A 112 6.28 -5.58 -15.47
N GLU A 113 7.24 -4.84 -14.92
CA GLU A 113 7.47 -4.77 -13.48
C GLU A 113 6.33 -4.08 -12.74
N GLY A 114 5.74 -3.06 -13.38
CA GLY A 114 4.52 -2.40 -12.88
C GLY A 114 3.37 -3.40 -12.70
N HIS A 115 3.11 -4.22 -13.74
CA HIS A 115 2.10 -5.28 -13.69
C HIS A 115 2.43 -6.38 -12.70
N TYR A 116 3.70 -6.75 -12.56
CA TYR A 116 4.13 -7.75 -11.57
C TYR A 116 3.73 -7.33 -10.14
N HIS A 117 4.07 -6.11 -9.73
CA HIS A 117 3.70 -5.63 -8.40
C HIS A 117 2.20 -5.39 -8.25
N LEU A 118 1.52 -4.94 -9.32
CA LEU A 118 0.06 -4.82 -9.32
C LEU A 118 -0.63 -6.17 -9.08
N GLY A 119 -0.17 -7.22 -9.75
CA GLY A 119 -0.70 -8.58 -9.57
C GLY A 119 -0.55 -9.10 -8.13
N ILE A 120 0.56 -8.77 -7.47
CA ILE A 120 0.75 -9.09 -6.05
C ILE A 120 -0.25 -8.30 -5.20
N ALA A 121 -0.39 -6.99 -5.42
CA ALA A 121 -1.36 -6.16 -4.68
C ALA A 121 -2.81 -6.69 -4.84
N VAL A 122 -3.21 -7.06 -6.06
CA VAL A 122 -4.51 -7.70 -6.36
C VAL A 122 -4.66 -8.99 -5.56
N SER A 123 -3.65 -9.86 -5.57
CA SER A 123 -3.69 -11.13 -4.85
C SER A 123 -3.86 -10.92 -3.34
N LEU A 124 -3.17 -9.94 -2.75
CA LEU A 124 -3.24 -9.64 -1.31
C LEU A 124 -4.61 -9.11 -0.89
N VAL A 125 -5.17 -8.13 -1.60
CA VAL A 125 -6.48 -7.54 -1.24
C VAL A 125 -7.62 -8.55 -1.40
N MET A 126 -7.49 -9.50 -2.34
CA MET A 126 -8.44 -10.59 -2.52
C MET A 126 -8.29 -11.69 -1.46
N ALA A 127 -7.05 -12.08 -1.14
CA ALA A 127 -6.76 -13.13 -0.15
C ALA A 127 -7.27 -12.78 1.26
N VAL A 128 -7.12 -11.52 1.69
CA VAL A 128 -7.61 -11.04 2.99
C VAL A 128 -9.05 -10.53 2.92
N ARG A 129 -9.71 -10.70 1.76
CA ARG A 129 -11.10 -10.32 1.53
C ARG A 129 -11.43 -8.87 1.88
N MET A 130 -10.53 -7.94 1.53
CA MET A 130 -10.77 -6.50 1.75
C MET A 130 -11.97 -5.95 0.96
N HIS A 131 -12.50 -6.74 0.02
CA HIS A 131 -13.75 -6.50 -0.72
C HIS A 131 -15.03 -6.83 0.08
N LYS A 132 -14.92 -7.43 1.28
CA LYS A 132 -16.06 -7.78 2.13
C LYS A 132 -16.10 -6.90 3.37
N VAL A 133 -17.22 -6.24 3.62
CA VAL A 133 -17.44 -5.43 4.84
C VAL A 133 -18.22 -6.23 5.86
N GLY A 134 -17.67 -6.36 7.07
CA GLY A 134 -18.25 -7.11 8.18
C GLY A 134 -17.27 -8.08 8.85
N PRO A 135 -17.63 -8.68 10.00
CA PRO A 135 -16.77 -9.63 10.70
C PRO A 135 -16.46 -10.82 9.79
N VAL A 136 -15.20 -10.92 9.35
CA VAL A 136 -14.73 -12.05 8.56
C VAL A 136 -14.62 -13.27 9.47
N SER A 137 -15.64 -14.13 9.46
CA SER A 137 -15.57 -15.46 10.07
C SER A 137 -15.14 -16.46 8.99
N VAL A 138 -13.87 -16.86 8.98
CA VAL A 138 -13.41 -17.99 8.15
C VAL A 138 -13.48 -19.24 9.01
N GLY A 139 -14.45 -20.11 8.75
CA GLY A 139 -14.48 -21.48 9.30
C GLY A 139 -14.59 -21.60 10.84
N GLY A 140 -15.17 -20.61 11.54
CA GLY A 140 -15.30 -20.64 13.00
C GLY A 140 -14.01 -20.39 13.77
N VAL A 141 -12.88 -20.17 13.07
CA VAL A 141 -11.65 -19.66 13.66
C VAL A 141 -11.61 -18.17 13.37
N SER A 142 -11.85 -17.37 14.41
CA SER A 142 -11.55 -15.95 14.38
C SER A 142 -10.05 -15.80 14.17
N THR A 143 -9.61 -15.49 12.95
CA THR A 143 -8.25 -14.97 12.72
C THR A 143 -8.23 -13.56 13.33
N GLY A 144 -8.09 -13.50 14.65
CA GLY A 144 -8.26 -12.29 15.47
C GLY A 144 -7.29 -11.14 15.18
N SER A 145 -6.41 -11.28 14.18
CA SER A 145 -5.41 -10.29 13.79
C SER A 145 -5.71 -9.60 12.45
N THR A 146 -6.63 -10.13 11.64
CA THR A 146 -6.99 -9.56 10.33
C THR A 146 -8.33 -8.84 10.35
N GLN A 147 -8.92 -8.59 11.51
CA GLN A 147 -10.11 -7.75 11.64
C GLN A 147 -9.71 -6.31 11.98
N PRO A 148 -10.34 -5.31 11.36
CA PRO A 148 -10.06 -3.90 11.67
C PRO A 148 -10.34 -3.62 13.15
N VAL A 149 -9.38 -3.04 13.85
CA VAL A 149 -9.50 -2.73 15.28
C VAL A 149 -10.31 -1.45 15.48
N GLY A 150 -10.25 -0.51 14.52
CA GLY A 150 -11.05 0.70 14.50
C GLY A 150 -11.51 1.14 13.11
N GLN A 151 -12.33 2.20 13.07
CA GLN A 151 -12.88 2.75 11.82
C GLN A 151 -11.82 3.22 10.83
N VAL A 152 -10.67 3.68 11.33
CA VAL A 152 -9.54 4.09 10.47
C VAL A 152 -8.96 2.88 9.75
N ASP A 153 -8.77 1.75 10.44
CA ASP A 153 -8.19 0.53 9.86
C ASP A 153 -9.16 -0.09 8.83
N GLU A 154 -10.47 0.00 9.08
CA GLU A 154 -11.50 -0.38 8.11
C GLU A 154 -11.48 0.54 6.88
N GLY A 155 -11.30 1.84 7.10
CA GLY A 155 -11.15 2.81 6.02
C GLY A 155 -9.93 2.56 5.14
N GLU A 156 -8.79 2.19 5.74
CA GLU A 156 -7.58 1.82 5.00
C GLU A 156 -7.80 0.59 4.12
N ARG A 157 -8.56 -0.41 4.59
CA ARG A 157 -8.90 -1.62 3.81
C ARG A 157 -9.83 -1.33 2.64
N ILE A 158 -10.88 -0.54 2.88
CA ILE A 158 -11.81 -0.11 1.84
C ILE A 158 -11.04 0.67 0.76
N ARG A 159 -10.20 1.64 1.17
CA ARG A 159 -9.37 2.41 0.24
C ARG A 159 -8.35 1.53 -0.47
N ALA A 160 -7.73 0.56 0.19
CA ALA A 160 -6.80 -0.38 -0.43
C ALA A 160 -7.46 -1.17 -1.57
N PHE A 161 -8.63 -1.74 -1.31
CA PHE A 161 -9.39 -2.48 -2.33
C PHE A 161 -9.70 -1.60 -3.55
N TRP A 162 -10.29 -0.42 -3.34
CA TRP A 162 -10.65 0.47 -4.44
C TRP A 162 -9.45 1.00 -5.20
N THR A 163 -8.35 1.33 -4.51
CA THR A 163 -7.11 1.79 -5.15
C THR A 163 -6.56 0.72 -6.08
N VAL A 164 -6.48 -0.53 -5.61
CA VAL A 164 -6.00 -1.66 -6.42
C VAL A 164 -6.97 -1.96 -7.58
N PHE A 165 -8.28 -1.90 -7.32
CA PHE A 165 -9.30 -2.10 -8.35
C PHE A 165 -9.19 -1.09 -9.49
N PHE A 166 -9.10 0.20 -9.16
CA PHE A 166 -8.95 1.25 -10.16
C PHE A 166 -7.64 1.13 -10.92
N LEU A 167 -6.53 0.92 -10.21
CA LEU A 167 -5.21 0.77 -10.84
C LEU A 167 -5.18 -0.43 -11.80
N SER A 168 -5.71 -1.59 -11.39
CA SER A 168 -5.84 -2.76 -12.25
C SER A 168 -6.71 -2.50 -13.47
N THR A 169 -7.84 -1.82 -13.30
CA THR A 169 -8.76 -1.56 -14.41
C THR A 169 -8.14 -0.61 -15.44
N CYS A 170 -7.49 0.47 -14.98
CA CYS A 170 -6.82 1.44 -15.85
C CYS A 170 -5.70 0.79 -16.68
N TRP A 171 -4.87 -0.06 -16.06
CA TRP A 171 -3.73 -0.68 -16.74
C TRP A 171 -4.09 -1.93 -17.54
N SER A 172 -5.22 -2.58 -17.25
CA SER A 172 -5.78 -3.62 -18.13
C SER A 172 -6.32 -3.04 -19.43
N ALA A 173 -7.04 -1.91 -19.36
CA ALA A 173 -7.57 -1.23 -20.54
C ALA A 173 -6.48 -0.76 -21.50
N SER A 174 -5.31 -0.35 -20.98
CA SER A 174 -4.17 0.09 -21.81
C SER A 174 -3.33 -1.05 -22.38
N SER A 175 -3.37 -2.25 -21.78
CA SER A 175 -2.45 -3.34 -22.10
C SER A 175 -3.07 -4.50 -22.90
N ASN A 176 -4.34 -4.42 -23.30
CA ASN A 176 -5.13 -5.54 -23.87
C ASN A 176 -5.14 -6.82 -23.00
N LEU A 177 -4.76 -6.70 -21.72
CA LEU A 177 -4.88 -7.77 -20.74
C LEU A 177 -6.28 -7.71 -20.11
N GLY A 178 -6.95 -8.85 -19.97
CA GLY A 178 -8.20 -8.92 -19.21
C GLY A 178 -7.98 -8.43 -17.77
N SER A 179 -8.94 -7.71 -17.20
CA SER A 179 -8.83 -7.27 -15.81
C SER A 179 -8.86 -8.47 -14.87
N ALA A 180 -7.80 -8.61 -14.08
CA ALA A 180 -7.60 -9.73 -13.17
C ALA A 180 -8.71 -9.81 -12.09
N ILE A 181 -9.40 -8.71 -11.83
CA ILE A 181 -10.49 -8.64 -10.84
C ILE A 181 -11.85 -8.90 -11.49
N THR A 182 -12.04 -8.58 -12.78
CA THR A 182 -13.34 -8.70 -13.45
C THR A 182 -13.50 -9.96 -14.30
N SER A 183 -12.45 -10.77 -14.48
CA SER A 183 -12.47 -11.80 -15.51
C SER A 183 -13.32 -13.05 -15.21
N ASP A 184 -13.56 -13.48 -13.95
CA ASP A 184 -14.41 -14.69 -13.75
C ASP A 184 -14.93 -14.97 -12.33
N ASN A 185 -14.85 -14.04 -11.37
CA ASN A 185 -14.83 -14.48 -9.98
C ASN A 185 -16.20 -14.52 -9.29
N GLY A 186 -17.27 -13.98 -9.89
CA GLY A 186 -18.57 -13.84 -9.23
C GLY A 186 -18.48 -13.17 -7.84
N ALA A 187 -17.38 -12.44 -7.59
CA ALA A 187 -17.06 -11.91 -6.27
C ALA A 187 -17.97 -10.73 -6.01
N GLN A 188 -19.01 -10.96 -5.22
CA GLN A 188 -19.86 -9.90 -4.71
C GLN A 188 -18.96 -8.92 -3.93
N VAL A 189 -18.85 -7.69 -4.45
CA VAL A 189 -18.12 -6.60 -3.80
C VAL A 189 -19.08 -5.95 -2.81
N ASP A 190 -18.85 -6.19 -1.52
CA ASP A 190 -19.64 -5.61 -0.44
C ASP A 190 -19.00 -4.31 0.10
N ALA A 191 -17.80 -3.96 -0.37
CA ALA A 191 -17.11 -2.73 -0.01
C ALA A 191 -17.86 -1.49 -0.52
N PRO A 192 -18.24 -0.54 0.36
CA PRO A 192 -18.84 0.72 -0.05
C PRO A 192 -17.78 1.57 -0.75
N TRP A 193 -18.22 2.58 -1.50
CA TRP A 193 -17.31 3.59 -2.05
C TRP A 193 -16.41 4.20 -0.97
N PRO A 194 -15.12 4.45 -1.27
CA PRO A 194 -14.17 4.92 -0.28
C PRO A 194 -14.48 6.38 0.06
N LEU A 195 -14.46 6.68 1.36
CA LEU A 195 -14.44 8.05 1.87
C LEU A 195 -13.02 8.63 1.79
N GLU A 196 -12.92 9.96 1.93
CA GLU A 196 -11.64 10.60 2.20
C GLU A 196 -11.06 10.08 3.53
N MET A 197 -9.75 9.89 3.60
CA MET A 197 -9.11 9.28 4.76
C MET A 197 -9.40 10.04 6.07
N SER A 198 -9.55 11.36 5.95
CA SER A 198 -9.83 12.25 7.08
C SER A 198 -11.22 12.06 7.71
N GLN A 199 -12.13 11.35 7.04
CA GLN A 199 -13.53 11.15 7.46
C GLN A 199 -13.72 9.90 8.33
N TYR A 200 -12.89 8.86 8.18
CA TYR A 200 -13.00 7.61 8.93
C TYR A 200 -12.77 7.77 10.45
N GLY A 201 -12.09 8.83 10.90
CA GLY A 201 -11.93 9.14 12.32
C GLY A 201 -13.05 9.98 12.94
N ARG A 202 -14.01 10.46 12.12
CA ARG A 202 -15.04 11.44 12.54
C ARG A 202 -16.44 10.86 12.59
N THR A 203 -16.69 9.69 12.03
CA THR A 203 -18.01 9.06 12.07
C THR A 203 -18.27 8.50 13.47
N PRO A 204 -19.30 8.95 14.20
CA PRO A 204 -19.69 8.27 15.43
C PRO A 204 -20.10 6.84 15.07
N ALA A 205 -19.65 5.86 15.87
CA ALA A 205 -20.11 4.48 15.72
C ALA A 205 -21.64 4.48 15.70
N LYS A 206 -22.26 3.99 14.62
CA LYS A 206 -23.71 3.76 14.61
C LYS A 206 -24.00 2.82 15.79
N ARG A 207 -24.68 3.35 16.81
CA ARG A 207 -25.25 2.55 17.88
C ARG A 207 -26.30 1.66 17.24
N SER A 208 -26.02 0.36 17.19
CA SER A 208 -27.01 -0.68 16.96
C SER A 208 -28.00 -0.75 18.12
#